data_AF-A0A443YHZ7-F1
#
_entry.id   AF-A0A443YHZ7-F1
#
_cell.length_a   1.000
_cell.length_b   1.000
_cell.length_c   1.000
_cell.angle_alpha   90.00
_cell.angle_beta   90.00
_cell.angle_gamma   90.00
#
_symmetry.space_group_name_H-M   'P 1'
#
loop_
_entity.id
_entity.type
_entity.pdbx_description
1 polymer ?
#
loop_
_entity_poly.entity_id
_entity_poly.type
_entity_poly.pdbx_seq_one_letter_code
_entity_poly.pdbx_strand_id
1 'polypeptide(L)' 'MHKDCMSDPLFWVLVFPALAVSGLLIQMILSLFSCCATFKLRGRTIPLKWWMIPAAGALCGLLWFLAVLYVLLPAS' A
#
# COMPACT_ATOMS: atom_id res chain seq x y z
N MET A 1 -14.80 -0.89 26.03
CA MET A 1 -14.74 0.44 25.38
C MET A 1 -14.35 0.19 23.93
N HIS A 2 -15.35 -0.05 23.08
CA HIS A 2 -15.19 -0.21 21.64
C HIS A 2 -14.89 1.20 21.10
N LYS A 3 -13.61 1.61 21.10
CA LYS A 3 -13.22 2.84 20.43
C LYS A 3 -13.49 2.58 18.96
N ASP A 4 -14.46 3.28 18.40
CA ASP A 4 -14.86 3.19 17.00
C ASP A 4 -13.67 3.54 16.10
N CYS A 5 -12.79 2.57 15.87
CA CYS A 5 -11.57 2.73 15.07
C CYS A 5 -11.89 3.22 13.64
N MET A 6 -13.14 3.01 13.22
CA MET A 6 -13.70 3.47 11.96
C MET A 6 -13.91 5.01 11.90
N SER A 7 -14.04 5.67 13.06
CA SER A 7 -14.23 7.13 13.20
C SER A 7 -12.92 7.89 13.47
N ASP A 8 -11.82 7.19 13.78
CA ASP A 8 -10.53 7.82 13.99
C ASP A 8 -9.94 8.31 12.65
N PRO A 9 -9.78 9.63 12.44
CA PRO A 9 -9.25 10.15 11.18
C PRO A 9 -7.81 9.68 10.92
N LEU A 10 -7.05 9.39 11.98
CA LEU A 10 -5.69 8.84 11.90
C LEU A 10 -5.66 7.42 11.32
N PHE A 11 -6.66 6.59 11.61
CA PHE A 11 -6.76 5.24 11.03
C PHE A 11 -6.92 5.31 9.51
N TRP A 12 -7.80 6.20 9.03
CA TRP A 12 -8.00 6.43 7.60
C TRP A 12 -6.76 7.01 6.91
N VAL A 13 -6.02 7.90 7.58
CA VAL A 13 -4.75 8.43 7.06
C VAL A 13 -3.70 7.33 6.86
N LEU A 14 -3.74 6.23 7.61
CA LEU A 14 -2.88 5.06 7.39
C LEU A 14 -3.45 4.09 6.35
N VAL A 15 -4.75 3.82 6.41
CA VAL A 15 -5.43 2.84 5.55
C VAL A 15 -5.46 3.26 4.09
N PHE A 16 -5.75 4.53 3.79
CA PHE A 16 -5.79 5.02 2.41
C PHE A 16 -4.48 4.83 1.65
N PRO A 17 -3.31 5.25 2.18
CA PRO A 17 -2.05 5.00 1.50
C PRO A 17 -1.69 3.51 1.47
N ALA A 18 -2.06 2.71 2.48
CA ALA A 18 -1.87 1.26 2.43
C ALA A 18 -2.63 0.62 1.26
N LEU A 19 -3.89 1.01 1.06
CA LEU A 19 -4.73 0.57 -0.06
C LEU A 19 -4.18 1.05 -1.41
N ALA A 20 -3.75 2.31 -1.50
CA ALA A 20 -3.18 2.88 -2.71
C ALA A 20 -1.89 2.14 -3.13
N VAL A 21 -1.00 1.85 -2.18
CA VAL A 21 0.24 1.09 -2.42
C VAL A 21 -0.08 -0.36 -2.79
N SER A 22 -1.10 -0.97 -2.16
CA SER A 22 -1.56 -2.32 -2.52
C SER A 22 -2.04 -2.40 -3.97
N GLY A 23 -2.88 -1.45 -4.40
CA GLY A 23 -3.37 -1.37 -5.78
C GLY A 23 -2.24 -1.14 -6.80
N LEU A 24 -1.27 -0.31 -6.43
CA LEU A 24 -0.08 -0.05 -7.23
C LEU A 24 0.80 -1.29 -7.36
N LEU A 25 0.98 -2.05 -6.28
CA LEU A 25 1.71 -3.32 -6.28
C LEU A 25 1.04 -4.36 -7.19
N ILE A 26 -0.29 -4.47 -7.14
CA ILE A 26 -1.05 -5.36 -8.03
C ILE A 26 -0.86 -4.96 -9.50
N GLN A 27 -0.91 -3.66 -9.82
CA GLN A 27 -0.63 -3.19 -11.19
C GLN A 27 0.79 -3.51 -11.64
N MET A 28 1.77 -3.38 -10.75
CA MET A 28 3.17 -3.76 -11.04
C MET A 28 3.30 -5.26 -11.32
N ILE A 29 2.64 -6.11 -10.52
CA ILE A 29 2.64 -7.57 -10.70
C ILE A 29 1.95 -7.94 -12.01
N LEU A 30 0.79 -7.36 -12.32
CA LEU A 30 0.10 -7.61 -13.58
C LEU A 30 0.91 -7.15 -14.80
N SER A 31 1.70 -6.07 -14.64
CA SER A 31 2.56 -5.55 -15.70
C SER A 31 3.76 -6.47 -16.01
N LEU A 32 4.23 -7.30 -15.07
CA LEU A 32 5.27 -8.31 -15.33
C LEU A 32 4.85 -9.36 -16.36
N PHE A 33 3.55 -9.64 -16.45
CA PHE A 33 2.99 -10.57 -17.43
C PHE A 33 2.78 -9.92 -18.81
N SER A 34 3.05 -8.62 -18.95
CA SER A 34 2.96 -7.89 -20.21
C SER A 34 4.32 -7.77 -20.87
N CYS A 35 4.34 -7.82 -22.21
CA CYS A 35 5.52 -7.94 -23.05
C CYS A 35 6.56 -6.80 -22.90
N CYS A 36 6.24 -5.72 -22.17
CA CYS A 36 7.07 -4.52 -22.06
C CYS A 36 7.36 -4.05 -20.62
N ALA A 37 7.01 -4.82 -19.57
CA ALA A 37 7.27 -4.50 -18.16
C ALA A 37 7.12 -3.00 -17.82
N THR A 38 6.02 -2.39 -18.28
CA THR A 38 5.77 -0.95 -18.15
C THR A 38 4.42 -0.77 -17.49
N PHE A 39 4.39 0.02 -16.41
CA PHE A 39 3.17 0.31 -15.68
C PHE A 39 2.81 1.79 -15.81
N LYS A 40 1.52 2.11 -15.81
CA LYS A 40 1.04 3.51 -15.91
C LYS A 40 0.76 4.06 -14.52
N LEU A 41 1.58 5.01 -14.08
CA LEU A 41 1.34 5.79 -12.87
C LEU A 41 0.78 7.16 -13.26
N ARG A 42 -0.49 7.44 -12.90
CA ARG A 42 -1.13 8.75 -13.12
C ARG A 42 -1.03 9.24 -14.57
N GLY A 43 -1.20 8.33 -15.53
CA GLY A 43 -1.11 8.60 -16.97
C GLY A 43 0.31 8.58 -17.54
N ARG A 44 1.36 8.50 -16.72
CA ARG A 44 2.75 8.34 -17.18
C ARG A 44 3.17 6.88 -17.20
N THR A 45 3.74 6.45 -18.32
CA THR A 45 4.35 5.13 -18.44
C THR A 45 5.72 5.14 -17.77
N ILE A 46 5.92 4.27 -16.79
CA ILE A 46 7.19 4.11 -16.09
C ILE A 46 7.72 2.70 -16.35
N PRO A 47 9.00 2.55 -16.77
CA PRO A 47 9.60 1.24 -16.90
C PRO A 47 9.74 0.59 -15.52
N LEU A 48 9.22 -0.62 -15.38
CA LEU A 48 9.22 -1.37 -14.14
C LEU A 48 10.65 -1.88 -13.87
N LYS A 49 11.34 -1.27 -12.92
CA LYS A 49 12.61 -1.80 -12.43
C LYS A 49 12.35 -2.96 -11.49
N TRP A 50 13.18 -4.00 -11.56
CA TRP A 50 13.05 -5.20 -10.72
C TRP A 50 13.06 -4.89 -9.20
N TRP A 51 13.73 -3.81 -8.80
CA TRP A 51 13.76 -3.31 -7.42
C TRP A 51 12.47 -2.61 -6.95
N MET A 52 11.58 -2.20 -7.86
CA MET A 52 10.36 -1.45 -7.49
C MET A 52 9.32 -2.32 -6.81
N ILE A 53 9.19 -3.58 -7.21
CA ILE A 53 8.24 -4.54 -6.62
C ILE A 53 8.60 -4.85 -5.16
N PRO A 54 9.84 -5.25 -4.81
CA PRO A 54 10.20 -5.48 -3.41
C PRO A 54 10.15 -4.19 -2.58
N ALA A 55 10.50 -3.03 -3.13
CA ALA A 55 10.37 -1.76 -2.43
C ALA A 55 8.91 -1.41 -2.13
N ALA A 56 8.01 -1.54 -3.12
CA ALA A 56 6.59 -1.32 -2.94
C ALA A 56 5.97 -2.36 -1.99
N GLY A 57 6.46 -3.61 -2.02
CA GLY A 57 6.05 -4.67 -1.10
C GLY A 57 6.43 -4.38 0.34
N ALA A 58 7.68 -3.95 0.56
CA ALA A 58 8.16 -3.54 1.87
C ALA A 58 7.37 -2.35 2.43
N LEU A 59 7.13 -1.33 1.60
CA LEU A 59 6.28 -0.18 1.98
C LEU A 59 4.86 -0.63 2.31
N CYS A 60 4.26 -1.48 1.48
CA CYS A 60 2.91 -1.99 1.71
C CYS A 60 2.81 -2.75 3.04
N GLY A 61 3.77 -3.66 3.29
CA GLY A 61 3.87 -4.40 4.54
C GLY A 61 4.06 -3.48 5.74
N LEU A 62 4.93 -2.48 5.64
CA LEU A 62 5.16 -1.49 6.70
C LEU A 62 3.89 -0.71 7.04
N LEU A 63 3.16 -0.23 6.03
CA LEU A 63 1.92 0.53 6.23
C LEU A 63 0.82 -0.31 6.86
N TRP A 64 0.62 -1.54 6.39
CA TRP A 64 -0.34 -2.46 7.00
C TRP A 64 0.08 -2.86 8.41
N PHE A 65 1.37 -3.09 8.65
CA PHE A 65 1.90 -3.37 9.98
C PHE A 65 1.64 -2.21 10.94
N LEU A 66 1.87 -0.96 10.51
CA LEU A 66 1.54 0.24 11.28
C LEU A 66 0.03 0.35 11.55
N ALA A 67 -0.81 0.05 10.56
CA ALA A 67 -2.27 0.11 10.72
C ALA A 67 -2.76 -0.94 11.72
N VAL A 68 -2.22 -2.16 11.64
CA VAL A 68 -2.49 -3.24 12.60
C VAL A 68 -2.00 -2.85 13.99
N LEU A 69 -0.79 -2.31 14.12
CA LEU A 69 -0.26 -1.81 15.39
C LEU A 69 -1.13 -0.73 16.00
N TYR A 70 -1.63 0.22 15.19
CA TYR A 70 -2.52 1.28 15.66
C TYR A 70 -3.83 0.72 16.22
N VAL A 71 -4.38 -0.33 15.61
CA VAL A 71 -5.58 -1.04 16.11
C VAL A 71 -5.27 -1.86 17.37
N LEU A 72 -4.12 -2.53 17.41
CA LEU A 72 -3.69 -3.43 18.47
C LEU A 72 -3.04 -2.76 19.67
N LEU A 73 -2.76 -1.46 19.60
CA LEU A 73 -2.35 -0.64 20.74
C LEU A 73 -3.62 0.02 21.32
N PRO A 74 -4.45 -0.69 22.11
CA PRO A 74 -5.38 0.02 22.98
C PRO A 74 -4.51 0.86 23.89
N ALA A 75 -4.69 2.19 23.82
CA ALA A 75 -4.04 3.13 24.71
C ALA A 75 -4.08 2.59 26.15
N SER A 76 -2.90 2.27 26.68
CA SER A 76 -2.66 1.95 28.09
C SER A 76 -3.13 3.10 28.97
#